data_AF-A0A060C6G9-F1
#
_entry.id   AF-A0A060C6G9-F1
#
_cell.length_a   1.000
_cell.length_b   1.000
_cell.length_c   1.000
_cell.angle_alpha   90.00
_cell.angle_beta   90.00
_cell.angle_gamma   90.00
#
_symmetry.space_group_name_H-M   'P 1'
#
loop_
_entity.id
_entity.type
_entity.pdbx_description
1 polymer ?
#
loop_
_entity_poly.entity_id
_entity_poly.type
_entity_poly.pdbx_seq_one_letter_code
_entity_poly.pdbx_strand_id
1 'polypeptide(L)'
;DAADSFSDQLANWQPALWSPDNEINIYRDRIVARARDLVRNDGWASGAITRLLDNAVGANFRPIMKPDYRVLRMMTGKKTFDSTWAEEYGKALEAHWRTWAYDTGRYCDVERKLTVPQMLRLAFRHKLIDGDALMVLQYRTDRLGRGRG
;
A
#
# COMPACT_ATOMS: atom_id res chain seq x y z
N ASP A 1 -4.00 30.63 -25.55
CA ASP A 1 -4.89 30.99 -24.43
C ASP A 1 -4.27 30.73 -23.06
N ALA A 2 -3.75 29.53 -22.77
CA ALA A 2 -3.15 29.22 -21.45
C ALA A 2 -1.81 29.93 -21.10
N ALA A 3 -1.18 30.62 -22.06
CA ALA A 3 0.10 31.33 -21.88
C ALA A 3 -0.06 32.86 -21.99
N ASP A 4 -1.30 33.37 -22.05
CA ASP A 4 -1.56 34.80 -22.19
C ASP A 4 -1.56 35.50 -20.83
N SER A 5 -0.51 36.28 -20.56
CA SER A 5 -0.35 37.06 -19.33
C SER A 5 -1.24 38.30 -19.25
N PHE A 6 -1.95 38.65 -20.32
CA PHE A 6 -2.83 39.84 -20.38
C PHE A 6 -4.33 39.49 -20.31
N SER A 7 -4.66 38.21 -20.19
CA SER A 7 -6.04 37.75 -19.97
C SER A 7 -6.52 38.18 -18.57
N ASP A 8 -7.68 38.83 -18.50
CA ASP A 8 -8.30 39.32 -17.25
C ASP A 8 -8.51 38.20 -16.20
N GLN A 9 -8.62 36.94 -16.67
CA GLN A 9 -8.76 35.78 -15.78
C GLN A 9 -7.42 35.14 -15.35
N LEU A 10 -6.32 35.39 -16.08
CA LEU A 10 -5.01 34.75 -15.84
C LEU A 10 -3.91 35.75 -15.46
N ALA A 11 -4.17 37.06 -15.53
CA ALA A 11 -3.21 38.12 -15.25
C ALA A 11 -2.64 38.04 -13.82
N ASN A 12 -3.45 37.60 -12.85
CA ASN A 12 -3.01 37.42 -11.45
C ASN A 12 -2.60 35.96 -11.12
N TRP A 13 -2.62 35.05 -12.10
CA TRP A 13 -2.24 33.65 -11.96
C TRP A 13 -0.98 33.37 -12.80
N GLN A 14 0.18 33.73 -12.25
CA GLN A 14 1.50 33.55 -12.88
C GLN A 14 2.33 32.50 -12.09
N PRO A 15 2.06 31.20 -12.25
CA PRO A 15 2.76 30.15 -11.51
C PRO A 15 4.21 30.03 -11.98
N ALA A 16 5.15 29.96 -11.03
CA ALA A 16 6.54 29.62 -11.32
C ALA A 16 6.70 28.09 -11.41
N LEU A 17 7.47 27.61 -12.39
CA LEU A 17 7.81 26.19 -12.50
C LEU A 17 9.00 25.90 -11.58
N TRP A 18 8.78 25.19 -10.47
CA TRP A 18 9.83 24.85 -9.52
C TRP A 18 10.14 23.35 -9.57
N SER A 19 11.25 22.95 -8.95
CA SER A 19 11.49 21.51 -8.74
C SER A 19 10.35 20.94 -7.88
N PRO A 20 9.87 19.71 -8.13
CA PRO A 20 8.77 19.11 -7.37
C PRO A 20 8.95 19.14 -5.84
N ASP A 21 10.21 19.04 -5.39
CA ASP A 21 10.57 19.12 -3.97
C ASP A 21 10.26 20.51 -3.37
N ASN A 22 10.66 21.57 -4.08
CA ASN A 22 10.43 22.96 -3.67
C ASN A 22 8.96 23.39 -3.77
N GLU A 23 8.18 22.78 -4.68
CA GLU A 23 6.73 23.04 -4.79
C GLU A 23 5.95 22.53 -3.57
N ILE A 24 6.37 21.39 -3.00
CA ILE A 24 5.62 20.73 -1.93
C ILE A 24 6.15 21.12 -0.54
N ASN A 25 7.47 21.18 -0.35
CA ASN A 25 8.07 21.29 0.99
C ASN A 25 7.71 22.58 1.73
N ILE A 26 7.46 23.68 1.02
CA ILE A 26 7.17 24.98 1.63
C ILE A 26 5.88 24.92 2.49
N TYR A 27 4.89 24.12 2.08
CA TYR A 27 3.60 24.04 2.77
C TYR A 27 3.30 22.67 3.36
N ARG A 28 4.09 21.64 3.05
CA ARG A 28 3.88 20.26 3.46
C ARG A 28 3.58 20.13 4.95
N ASP A 29 4.44 20.67 5.82
CA ASP A 29 4.28 20.52 7.27
C ASP A 29 3.02 21.19 7.80
N ARG A 30 2.66 22.34 7.23
CA ARG A 30 1.41 23.04 7.58
C ARG A 30 0.18 22.25 7.13
N ILE A 31 0.22 21.67 5.94
CA ILE A 31 -0.86 20.83 5.41
C ILE A 31 -1.02 19.59 6.29
N VAL A 32 0.06 18.87 6.59
CA VAL A 32 0.04 17.67 7.45
C VAL A 32 -0.46 18.01 8.86
N ALA A 33 -0.01 19.12 9.45
CA ALA A 33 -0.50 19.57 10.76
C ALA A 33 -2.02 19.80 10.75
N ARG A 34 -2.54 20.48 9.72
CA ARG A 34 -3.98 20.71 9.54
C ARG A 34 -4.75 19.42 9.32
N ALA A 35 -4.25 18.52 8.47
CA ALA A 35 -4.89 17.23 8.21
C ALA A 35 -4.98 16.37 9.48
N ARG A 36 -3.89 16.29 10.25
CA ARG A 36 -3.86 15.58 11.54
C ARG A 36 -4.79 16.20 12.56
N ASP A 37 -4.87 17.53 12.60
CA ASP A 37 -5.76 18.24 13.52
C ASP A 37 -7.24 18.00 13.18
N LEU A 38 -7.57 18.12 11.88
CA LEU A 38 -8.91 17.85 11.37
C LEU A 38 -9.35 16.41 11.70
N VAL A 39 -8.49 15.41 11.45
CA VAL A 39 -8.84 14.01 11.75
C VAL A 39 -8.98 13.74 13.25
N ARG A 40 -8.30 14.50 14.12
CA ARG A 40 -8.41 14.37 15.58
C ARG A 40 -9.66 15.05 16.15
N ASN A 41 -10.05 16.20 15.59
CA ASN A 41 -11.05 17.08 16.20
C ASN A 41 -12.39 17.11 15.45
N ASP A 42 -12.45 16.64 14.20
CA ASP A 42 -13.67 16.61 13.40
C ASP A 42 -14.16 15.17 13.17
N GLY A 43 -15.37 14.88 13.67
CA GLY A 43 -15.98 13.56 13.58
C GLY A 43 -16.30 13.15 12.14
N TRP A 44 -16.60 14.10 11.26
CA TRP A 44 -16.88 13.84 9.85
C TRP A 44 -15.61 13.39 9.11
N ALA A 45 -14.50 14.09 9.30
CA ALA A 45 -13.21 13.73 8.72
C ALA A 45 -12.73 12.37 9.24
N SER A 46 -12.81 12.13 10.56
CA SER A 46 -12.43 10.84 11.15
C SER A 46 -13.29 9.68 10.62
N GLY A 47 -14.61 9.92 10.47
CA GLY A 47 -15.53 8.96 9.88
C GLY A 47 -15.24 8.67 8.42
N ALA A 48 -14.94 9.70 7.61
CA ALA A 48 -14.58 9.56 6.21
C ALA A 48 -13.31 8.72 6.01
N ILE A 49 -12.26 8.99 6.80
CA ILE A 49 -11.02 8.19 6.80
C ILE A 49 -11.31 6.73 7.16
N THR A 50 -12.09 6.49 8.20
CA THR A 50 -12.44 5.14 8.64
C THR A 50 -13.21 4.38 7.55
N ARG A 51 -14.18 5.05 6.90
CA ARG A 51 -14.92 4.49 5.77
C ARG A 51 -14.01 4.14 4.60
N LEU A 52 -13.05 5.01 4.24
CA LEU A 52 -12.09 4.71 3.18
C LEU A 52 -11.22 3.50 3.52
N LEU A 53 -10.75 3.40 4.76
CA LEU A 53 -9.96 2.27 5.24
C LEU A 53 -10.76 0.95 5.18
N ASP A 54 -12.04 0.98 5.57
CA ASP A 54 -12.92 -0.17 5.52
C ASP A 54 -13.22 -0.63 4.10
N ASN A 55 -13.42 0.30 3.16
CA ASN A 55 -13.68 -0.04 1.76
C ASN A 55 -12.43 -0.54 1.03
N ALA A 56 -11.27 0.07 1.26
CA ALA A 56 -10.05 -0.25 0.50
C ALA A 56 -9.33 -1.50 1.02
N VAL A 57 -9.20 -1.64 2.34
CA VAL A 57 -8.44 -2.75 2.95
C VAL A 57 -9.38 -3.85 3.44
N GLY A 58 -10.55 -3.47 3.96
CA GLY A 58 -11.49 -4.40 4.55
C GLY A 58 -11.00 -5.00 5.87
N ALA A 59 -11.74 -6.02 6.33
CA ALA A 59 -11.36 -6.83 7.49
C ALA A 59 -10.38 -7.96 7.09
N ASN A 60 -10.50 -8.44 5.85
CA ASN A 60 -9.68 -9.51 5.31
C ASN A 60 -9.07 -9.09 3.98
N PHE A 61 -7.75 -9.07 3.92
CA PHE A 61 -6.98 -8.94 2.69
C PHE A 61 -6.66 -10.32 2.10
N ARG A 62 -7.18 -10.60 0.89
CA ARG A 62 -7.00 -11.87 0.16
C ARG A 62 -6.45 -11.58 -1.24
N PRO A 63 -5.14 -11.68 -1.46
CA PRO A 63 -4.56 -11.54 -2.79
C PRO A 63 -4.98 -12.72 -3.67
N ILE A 64 -5.24 -12.43 -4.95
CA ILE A 64 -5.48 -13.46 -5.97
C ILE A 64 -4.12 -13.87 -6.51
N MET A 65 -3.69 -15.08 -6.21
CA MET A 65 -2.37 -15.58 -6.59
C MET A 65 -2.49 -16.37 -7.91
N LYS A 66 -2.05 -15.77 -9.03
CA LYS A 66 -2.09 -16.41 -10.36
C LYS A 66 -0.68 -16.46 -10.96
N PRO A 67 0.09 -17.53 -10.72
CA PRO A 67 1.40 -17.71 -11.32
C PRO A 67 1.29 -17.80 -12.85
N ASP A 68 2.07 -17.01 -13.58
CA ASP A 68 2.14 -17.10 -15.04
C ASP A 68 3.03 -18.27 -15.46
N TYR A 69 2.41 -19.44 -15.61
CA TYR A 69 3.11 -20.64 -16.04
C TYR A 69 3.69 -20.54 -17.45
N ARG A 70 3.13 -19.70 -18.34
CA ARG A 70 3.61 -19.56 -19.72
C ARG A 70 4.97 -18.85 -19.73
N VAL A 71 5.08 -17.76 -18.97
CA VAL A 71 6.35 -17.04 -18.79
C VAL A 71 7.37 -17.94 -18.07
N LEU A 72 6.98 -18.62 -17.01
CA LEU A 72 7.88 -19.54 -16.28
C LEU A 72 8.39 -20.69 -17.15
N ARG A 73 7.52 -21.26 -18.00
CA ARG A 73 7.90 -22.29 -18.97
C ARG A 73 8.86 -21.74 -20.02
N MET A 74 8.64 -20.52 -20.52
CA MET A 74 9.53 -19.88 -21.48
C MET A 74 10.92 -19.60 -20.87
N MET A 75 10.98 -19.10 -19.64
CA MET A 75 12.24 -18.75 -18.97
C MET A 75 13.07 -19.98 -18.56
N THR A 76 12.42 -21.06 -18.14
CA THR A 76 13.12 -22.22 -17.57
C THR A 76 13.23 -23.42 -18.51
N GLY A 77 12.48 -23.43 -19.61
CA GLY A 77 12.33 -24.59 -20.50
C GLY A 77 11.58 -25.78 -19.89
N LYS A 78 11.15 -25.71 -18.63
CA LYS A 78 10.50 -26.82 -17.91
C LYS A 78 9.03 -26.93 -18.33
N LYS A 79 8.66 -28.06 -18.93
CA LYS A 79 7.26 -28.35 -19.34
C LYS A 79 6.32 -28.58 -18.16
N THR A 80 6.85 -28.80 -16.95
CA THR A 80 6.08 -28.97 -15.71
C THR A 80 5.36 -27.69 -15.27
N PHE A 81 5.77 -26.52 -15.77
CA PHE A 81 4.99 -25.30 -15.60
C PHE A 81 3.84 -25.29 -16.61
N ASP A 82 2.71 -25.84 -16.19
CA ASP A 82 1.45 -25.87 -16.92
C ASP A 82 0.31 -25.23 -16.12
N SER A 83 -0.90 -25.26 -16.68
CA SER A 83 -2.09 -24.69 -16.04
C SER A 83 -2.46 -25.41 -14.73
N THR A 84 -2.27 -26.72 -14.67
CA THR A 84 -2.60 -27.54 -13.50
C THR A 84 -1.67 -27.19 -12.34
N TRP A 85 -0.36 -27.13 -12.62
CA TRP A 85 0.63 -26.66 -11.66
C TRP A 85 0.31 -25.24 -11.15
N ALA A 86 -0.05 -24.32 -12.05
CA ALA A 86 -0.36 -22.95 -11.66
C ALA A 86 -1.55 -22.86 -10.71
N GLU A 87 -2.58 -23.67 -10.95
CA GLU A 87 -3.75 -23.75 -10.09
C GLU A 87 -3.42 -24.35 -8.72
N GLU A 88 -2.72 -25.49 -8.68
CA GLU A 88 -2.33 -26.16 -7.44
C GLU A 88 -1.39 -25.29 -6.60
N TYR A 89 -0.37 -24.71 -7.23
CA TYR A 89 0.57 -23.82 -6.58
C TYR A 89 -0.11 -22.53 -6.11
N GLY A 90 -1.02 -21.95 -6.91
CA GLY A 90 -1.81 -20.80 -6.51
C GLY A 90 -2.63 -21.07 -5.24
N LYS A 91 -3.32 -22.21 -5.18
CA LYS A 91 -4.08 -22.64 -3.98
C LYS A 91 -3.19 -22.82 -2.76
N ALA A 92 -2.04 -23.46 -2.92
CA ALA A 92 -1.07 -23.62 -1.85
C ALA A 92 -0.61 -22.24 -1.33
N LEU A 93 -0.22 -21.36 -2.25
CA LEU A 93 0.27 -20.02 -1.91
C LEU A 93 -0.81 -19.16 -1.21
N GLU A 94 -2.07 -19.23 -1.64
CA GLU A 94 -3.20 -18.59 -0.96
C GLU A 94 -3.42 -19.14 0.46
N ALA A 95 -3.28 -20.46 0.64
CA ALA A 95 -3.39 -21.08 1.96
C ALA A 95 -2.25 -20.63 2.89
N HIS A 96 -1.00 -20.62 2.39
CA HIS A 96 0.16 -20.13 3.13
C HIS A 96 0.02 -18.64 3.50
N TRP A 97 -0.42 -17.81 2.54
CA TRP A 97 -0.72 -16.40 2.78
C TRP A 97 -1.72 -16.25 3.93
N ARG A 98 -2.84 -16.96 3.89
CA ARG A 98 -3.87 -16.86 4.93
C ARG A 98 -3.34 -17.28 6.31
N THR A 99 -2.53 -18.33 6.38
CA THR A 99 -1.95 -18.74 7.67
C THR A 99 -0.98 -17.68 8.20
N TRP A 100 -0.09 -17.17 7.34
CA TRP A 100 0.92 -16.19 7.74
C TRP A 100 0.34 -14.80 8.05
N ALA A 101 -0.56 -14.30 7.20
CA ALA A 101 -1.10 -12.95 7.29
C ALA A 101 -1.98 -12.72 8.52
N TYR A 102 -2.60 -13.79 9.05
CA TYR A 102 -3.53 -13.76 10.17
C TYR A 102 -3.03 -14.54 11.40
N ASP A 103 -1.77 -14.95 11.38
CA ASP A 103 -1.17 -15.74 12.45
C ASP A 103 -1.31 -15.06 13.82
N THR A 104 -1.59 -15.85 14.87
CA THR A 104 -1.77 -15.34 16.25
C THR A 104 -0.47 -14.85 16.86
N GLY A 105 0.67 -15.41 16.44
CA GLY A 105 2.02 -14.97 16.78
C GLY A 105 2.51 -13.78 15.98
N ARG A 106 1.72 -13.28 15.02
CA ARG A 106 1.97 -12.03 14.26
C ARG A 106 3.35 -11.99 13.60
N TYR A 107 3.84 -13.12 13.10
CA TYR A 107 5.18 -13.21 12.50
C TYR A 107 5.38 -12.36 11.24
N CYS A 108 4.30 -11.89 10.62
CA CYS A 108 4.36 -10.91 9.53
C CYS A 108 4.87 -9.53 9.98
N ASP A 109 4.75 -9.21 11.26
CA ASP A 109 5.19 -7.96 11.86
C ASP A 109 6.43 -8.20 12.73
N VAL A 110 7.45 -7.36 12.55
CA VAL A 110 8.71 -7.45 13.31
C VAL A 110 8.47 -7.26 14.80
N GLU A 111 7.53 -6.38 15.18
CA GLU A 111 7.13 -6.11 16.56
C GLU A 111 6.09 -7.10 17.10
N ARG A 112 5.55 -7.97 16.21
CA ARG A 112 4.51 -8.95 16.49
C ARG A 112 3.24 -8.35 17.09
N LYS A 113 2.80 -7.20 16.60
CA LYS A 113 1.59 -6.51 17.07
C LYS A 113 0.43 -6.64 16.10
N LEU A 114 0.71 -6.50 14.81
CA LEU A 114 -0.32 -6.34 13.79
C LEU A 114 -0.35 -7.51 12.80
N THR A 115 -1.54 -7.86 12.31
CA THR A 115 -1.72 -8.70 11.10
C THR A 115 -1.38 -7.91 9.85
N VAL A 116 -1.24 -8.60 8.71
CA VAL A 116 -1.05 -7.92 7.42
C VAL A 116 -2.17 -6.92 7.11
N PRO A 117 -3.48 -7.25 7.20
CA PRO A 117 -4.54 -6.25 7.00
C PRO A 117 -4.44 -5.06 7.95
N GLN A 118 -4.01 -5.28 9.20
CA GLN A 118 -3.84 -4.19 10.17
C GLN A 118 -2.64 -3.30 9.81
N MET A 119 -1.52 -3.86 9.37
CA MET A 119 -0.38 -3.10 8.86
C MET A 119 -0.75 -2.30 7.60
N LEU A 120 -1.47 -2.91 6.65
CA LEU A 120 -1.96 -2.23 5.46
C LEU A 120 -2.92 -1.09 5.81
N ARG A 121 -3.80 -1.30 6.79
CA ARG A 121 -4.69 -0.25 7.31
C ARG A 121 -3.91 0.89 7.96
N LEU A 122 -2.88 0.58 8.75
CA LEU A 122 -2.01 1.60 9.35
C LEU A 122 -1.30 2.42 8.26
N ALA A 123 -0.68 1.75 7.30
CA ALA A 123 0.00 2.39 6.18
C ALA A 123 -0.98 3.26 5.36
N PHE A 124 -2.15 2.74 5.01
CA PHE A 124 -3.13 3.51 4.24
C PHE A 124 -3.66 4.71 5.02
N ARG A 125 -3.81 4.60 6.34
CA ARG A 125 -4.15 5.75 7.20
C ARG A 125 -3.07 6.83 7.13
N HIS A 126 -1.80 6.47 7.23
CA HIS A 126 -0.70 7.44 7.05
C HIS A 126 -0.72 8.05 5.65
N LYS A 127 -0.98 7.26 4.62
CA LYS A 127 -1.09 7.77 3.26
C LYS A 127 -2.18 8.83 3.12
N LEU A 128 -3.33 8.63 3.74
CA LEU A 128 -4.46 9.55 3.68
C LEU A 128 -4.27 10.83 4.51
N ILE A 129 -3.56 10.74 5.65
CA ILE A 129 -3.43 11.87 6.60
C ILE A 129 -2.13 12.64 6.37
N ASP A 130 -1.03 11.92 6.21
CA ASP A 130 0.33 12.47 6.14
C ASP A 130 0.83 12.62 4.70
N GLY A 131 0.07 12.10 3.74
CA GLY A 131 0.42 12.12 2.31
C GLY A 131 1.39 11.02 1.89
N ASP A 132 1.96 10.26 2.84
CA ASP A 132 2.85 9.14 2.54
C ASP A 132 2.85 8.05 3.60
N ALA A 133 3.34 6.86 3.21
CA ALA A 133 3.47 5.72 4.11
C ALA A 133 4.64 4.83 3.71
N LEU A 134 5.33 4.28 4.70
CA LEU A 134 6.45 3.37 4.52
C LEU A 134 6.17 2.03 5.19
N MET A 135 6.54 0.95 4.50
CA MET A 135 6.58 -0.39 5.08
C MET A 135 7.96 -0.99 4.83
N VAL A 136 8.54 -1.59 5.87
CA VAL A 136 9.85 -2.26 5.78
C VAL A 136 9.62 -3.77 5.72
N LEU A 137 9.99 -4.38 4.59
CA LEU A 137 9.95 -5.83 4.43
C LEU A 137 11.27 -6.41 4.95
N GLN A 138 11.24 -6.98 6.16
CA GLN A 138 12.41 -7.63 6.72
C GLN A 138 12.45 -9.10 6.32
N TYR A 139 13.34 -9.45 5.40
CA TYR A 139 13.63 -10.86 5.09
C TYR A 139 14.68 -11.39 6.05
N ARG A 140 14.28 -12.36 6.89
CA ARG A 140 15.14 -12.96 7.92
C ARG A 140 15.25 -14.46 7.73
N THR A 141 16.38 -14.88 7.17
CA THR A 141 16.68 -16.30 6.90
C THR A 141 16.75 -17.12 8.19
N ASP A 142 17.16 -16.52 9.30
CA ASP A 142 17.20 -17.13 10.63
C ASP A 142 15.81 -17.40 11.23
N ARG A 143 14.76 -16.79 10.66
CA ARG A 143 13.35 -16.97 11.07
C ARG A 143 12.55 -17.82 10.08
N LEU A 144 13.21 -18.41 9.08
CA LEU A 144 12.60 -19.39 8.19
C LEU A 144 12.39 -20.69 8.97
N GLY A 145 11.16 -20.99 9.36
CA GLY A 145 10.82 -22.28 9.96
C GLY A 145 11.11 -23.42 8.98
N ARG A 146 11.64 -24.55 9.48
CA ARG A 146 11.88 -25.74 8.65
C ARG A 146 10.55 -26.22 8.04
N GLY A 147 10.50 -26.32 6.71
CA GLY A 147 9.36 -26.90 5.97
C GLY A 147 8.13 -26.02 5.79
N ARG A 148 8.26 -24.68 5.88
CA ARG A 148 7.17 -23.75 5.57
C ARG A 148 7.61 -22.75 4.48
N GLY A 149 7.67 -23.24 3.24
CA GLY A 149 7.59 -22.42 2.02
C GLY A 149 6.18 -22.51 1.48
#